data_AF-A0A9D7VNX6-F1
#
_entry.id   AF-A0A9D7VNX6-F1
#
_cell.length_a   1.000
_cell.length_b   1.000
_cell.length_c   1.000
_cell.angle_alpha   90.00
_cell.angle_beta   90.00
_cell.angle_gamma   90.00
#
_symmetry.space_group_name_H-M   'P 1'
#
loop_
_entity.id
_entity.type
_entity.pdbx_description
1 polymer ?
#
loop_
_entity_poly.entity_id
_entity_poly.type
_entity_poly.pdbx_seq_one_letter_code
_entity_poly.pdbx_strand_id
1 'polypeptide(L)'
;MRVGLRRLRSALKIHAKHLPDGSLETLDGEARVLAARVGTLRDLDVLADEIVASAGAGAPPAIGLDRLRASVQAAREEARATLRNELVDPCVNALLFDLAALAEGLRIPSEPQDGDAGAALAAPATAFAAGRWKSAGRPWHGWAHASTTCRWRNGTTCARR
;
A
#
# COMPACT_ATOMS: atom_id res chain seq x y z
N MET A 1 5.64 3.53 7.01
CA MET A 1 4.64 2.43 7.13
C MET A 1 3.71 2.29 5.92
N ARG A 2 2.99 3.32 5.46
CA ARG A 2 2.05 3.23 4.30
C ARG A 2 2.60 2.53 3.05
N VAL A 3 3.84 2.86 2.66
CA VAL A 3 4.49 2.23 1.48
C VAL A 3 4.67 0.72 1.68
N GLY A 4 5.07 0.29 2.88
CA GLY A 4 5.22 -1.12 3.23
C GLY A 4 3.91 -1.87 3.11
N LEU A 5 2.83 -1.36 3.71
CA LEU A 5 1.50 -1.99 3.63
C LEU A 5 0.96 -2.03 2.20
N ARG A 6 1.15 -0.97 1.40
CA ARG A 6 0.78 -0.98 -0.02
C ARG A 6 1.55 -2.05 -0.80
N ARG A 7 2.85 -2.19 -0.55
CA ARG A 7 3.71 -3.19 -1.19
C ARG A 7 3.30 -4.60 -0.76
N LEU A 8 3.04 -4.80 0.53
CA LEU A 8 2.55 -6.07 1.08
C LEU A 8 1.27 -6.52 0.39
N ARG A 9 0.25 -5.66 0.36
CA ARG A 9 -1.03 -5.97 -0.30
C ARG A 9 -0.86 -6.29 -1.80
N SER A 10 0.05 -5.56 -2.45
CA SER A 10 0.41 -5.86 -3.84
C SER A 10 1.07 -7.24 -3.94
N ALA A 11 2.00 -7.59 -3.04
CA ALA A 11 2.67 -8.88 -3.01
C ALA A 11 1.69 -10.03 -2.77
N LEU A 12 0.80 -9.92 -1.78
CA LEU A 12 -0.25 -10.92 -1.52
C LEU A 12 -1.11 -11.16 -2.77
N LYS A 13 -1.53 -10.08 -3.44
CA LYS A 13 -2.30 -10.18 -4.70
C LYS A 13 -1.49 -10.75 -5.87
N ILE A 14 -0.20 -10.43 -5.95
CA ILE A 14 0.73 -10.93 -6.97
C ILE A 14 0.86 -12.46 -6.86
N HIS A 15 0.98 -12.95 -5.63
CA HIS A 15 1.28 -14.34 -5.32
C HIS A 15 0.04 -15.17 -4.96
N ALA A 16 -1.16 -14.61 -5.07
CA ALA A 16 -2.40 -15.24 -4.62
C ALA A 16 -2.63 -16.66 -5.14
N LYS A 17 -2.18 -16.97 -6.37
CA LYS A 17 -2.31 -18.30 -7.00
C LYS A 17 -1.34 -19.36 -6.46
N HIS A 18 -0.38 -18.95 -5.64
CA HIS A 18 0.71 -19.78 -5.12
C HIS A 18 0.69 -19.89 -3.60
N LEU A 19 -0.32 -19.28 -2.96
CA LEU A 19 -0.49 -19.24 -1.52
C LEU A 19 -1.72 -20.08 -1.14
N PRO A 20 -1.74 -20.71 0.04
CA PRO A 20 -2.86 -21.53 0.48
C PRO A 20 -4.17 -20.72 0.55
N ASP A 21 -5.26 -21.33 0.10
CA ASP A 21 -6.58 -20.70 0.06
C ASP A 21 -7.06 -20.34 1.48
N GLY A 22 -7.62 -19.14 1.63
CA GLY A 22 -8.20 -18.63 2.89
C GLY A 22 -7.30 -17.71 3.72
N SER A 23 -5.98 -17.94 3.78
CA SER A 23 -5.07 -17.07 4.57
C SER A 23 -4.86 -15.69 3.96
N LEU A 24 -5.03 -15.59 2.63
CA LEU A 24 -4.83 -14.36 1.86
C LEU A 24 -5.86 -13.27 2.14
N GLU A 25 -7.13 -13.66 2.25
CA GLU A 25 -8.22 -12.69 2.37
C GLU A 25 -8.20 -12.01 3.74
N THR A 26 -7.94 -12.79 4.79
CA THR A 26 -7.75 -12.28 6.15
C THR A 26 -6.54 -11.34 6.21
N LEU A 27 -5.39 -11.76 5.71
CA LEU A 27 -4.17 -10.94 5.70
C LEU A 27 -4.31 -9.64 4.87
N ASP A 28 -4.92 -9.68 3.68
CA ASP A 28 -5.17 -8.45 2.91
C ASP A 28 -6.17 -7.54 3.62
N GLY A 29 -7.21 -8.12 4.25
CA GLY A 29 -8.21 -7.41 5.02
C GLY A 29 -7.59 -6.64 6.19
N GLU A 30 -6.82 -7.31 7.02
CA GLU A 30 -6.11 -6.71 8.16
C GLU A 30 -5.08 -5.67 7.71
N ALA A 31 -4.28 -5.99 6.68
CA ALA A 31 -3.33 -5.05 6.11
C ALA A 31 -4.03 -3.81 5.51
N ARG A 32 -5.24 -3.97 4.95
CA ARG A 32 -6.06 -2.86 4.45
C ARG A 32 -6.56 -1.97 5.58
N VAL A 33 -7.07 -2.55 6.66
CA VAL A 33 -7.54 -1.80 7.84
C VAL A 33 -6.39 -0.99 8.42
N LEU A 34 -5.23 -1.62 8.65
CA LEU A 34 -4.04 -0.93 9.15
C LEU A 34 -3.55 0.15 8.16
N ALA A 35 -3.58 -0.12 6.85
CA ALA A 35 -3.19 0.87 5.84
C ALA A 35 -4.11 2.10 5.83
N ALA A 36 -5.41 1.93 6.10
CA ALA A 36 -6.36 3.03 6.19
C ALA A 36 -6.04 3.94 7.39
N ARG A 37 -5.82 3.35 8.56
CA ARG A 37 -5.43 4.08 9.80
C ARG A 37 -4.17 4.92 9.60
N VAL A 38 -3.14 4.31 9.02
CA VAL A 38 -1.88 4.99 8.68
C VAL A 38 -2.05 6.04 7.58
N GLY A 39 -2.99 5.81 6.66
CA GLY A 39 -3.33 6.71 5.58
C GLY A 39 -3.79 8.07 6.09
N THR A 40 -4.71 8.09 7.06
CA THR A 40 -5.24 9.31 7.67
C THR A 40 -4.14 10.20 8.23
N LEU A 41 -3.18 9.65 8.99
CA LEU A 41 -2.06 10.44 9.51
C LEU A 41 -1.16 10.95 8.38
N ARG A 42 -0.89 10.14 7.35
CA ARG A 42 -0.05 10.57 6.23
C ARG A 42 -0.71 11.69 5.42
N ASP A 43 -2.03 11.65 5.26
CA ASP A 43 -2.75 12.70 4.53
C ASP A 43 -2.69 14.03 5.29
N LEU A 44 -2.73 13.99 6.64
CA LEU A 44 -2.47 15.15 7.49
C LEU A 44 -1.02 15.64 7.41
N ASP A 45 -0.03 14.72 7.37
CA ASP A 45 1.38 15.09 7.15
C ASP A 45 1.55 15.81 5.80
N VAL A 46 0.94 15.31 4.71
CA VAL A 46 0.97 15.97 3.38
C VAL A 46 0.29 17.33 3.45
N LEU A 47 -0.90 17.40 4.08
CA LEU A 47 -1.63 18.65 4.21
C LEU A 47 -0.80 19.70 4.94
N ALA A 48 -0.16 19.34 6.06
CA ALA A 48 0.66 20.25 6.84
C ALA A 48 1.95 20.67 6.10
N ASP A 49 2.73 19.67 5.67
CA ASP A 49 4.13 19.87 5.28
C ASP A 49 4.27 20.23 3.79
N GLU A 50 3.32 19.85 2.93
CA GLU A 50 3.38 20.09 1.48
C GLU A 50 2.37 21.17 1.04
N ILE A 51 1.11 21.09 1.48
CA ILE A 51 0.05 21.97 0.99
C ILE A 51 0.01 23.30 1.76
N VAL A 52 -0.19 23.26 3.08
CA VAL A 52 -0.33 24.45 3.93
C VAL A 52 1.01 25.20 4.04
N ALA A 53 2.13 24.49 4.09
CA ALA A 53 3.45 25.09 4.03
C ALA A 53 3.66 25.87 2.71
N SER A 54 3.32 25.28 1.55
CA SER A 54 3.45 25.95 0.25
C SER A 54 2.50 27.14 0.11
N ALA A 55 1.32 27.11 0.72
CA ALA A 55 0.35 28.20 0.64
C ALA A 55 0.86 29.48 1.33
N GLY A 56 1.76 29.38 2.31
CA GLY A 56 2.30 30.53 3.05
C GLY A 56 3.05 31.54 2.19
N ALA A 57 3.63 31.12 1.07
CA ALA A 57 4.34 32.03 0.17
C ALA A 57 3.43 32.80 -0.79
N GLY A 58 2.19 32.36 -1.00
CA GLY A 58 1.28 32.91 -2.02
C GLY A 58 -0.11 33.32 -1.51
N ALA A 59 -0.40 33.12 -0.23
CA ALA A 59 -1.71 33.45 0.34
C ALA A 59 -1.86 34.98 0.56
N PRO A 60 -3.00 35.58 0.15
CA PRO A 60 -3.32 36.96 0.50
C PRO A 60 -3.35 37.18 2.02
N PRO A 61 -2.98 38.36 2.53
CA PRO A 61 -2.96 38.67 3.97
C PRO A 61 -4.32 38.52 4.69
N ALA A 62 -5.42 38.57 3.92
CA ALA A 62 -6.77 38.39 4.44
C ALA A 62 -7.10 36.92 4.80
N ILE A 63 -6.29 35.95 4.36
CA ILE A 63 -6.47 34.54 4.71
C ILE A 63 -5.77 34.27 6.03
N GLY A 64 -6.54 33.85 7.04
CA GLY A 64 -6.03 33.45 8.37
C GLY A 64 -5.28 32.12 8.34
N LEU A 65 -4.15 32.06 7.64
CA LEU A 65 -3.38 30.84 7.41
C LEU A 65 -2.80 30.27 8.72
N ASP A 66 -2.48 31.12 9.70
CA ASP A 66 -1.97 30.68 11.00
C ASP A 66 -3.02 29.89 11.79
N ARG A 67 -4.29 30.30 11.71
CA ARG A 67 -5.40 29.55 12.32
C ARG A 67 -5.56 28.19 11.66
N LEU A 68 -5.47 28.13 10.32
CA LEU A 68 -5.50 26.86 9.59
C LEU A 68 -4.34 25.95 9.98
N ARG A 69 -3.12 26.51 10.06
CA ARG A 69 -1.92 25.77 10.45
C ARG A 69 -2.06 25.17 11.84
N ALA A 70 -2.55 25.95 12.81
CA ALA A 70 -2.81 25.49 14.16
C ALA A 70 -3.83 24.33 14.18
N SER A 71 -4.95 24.46 13.46
CA SER A 71 -5.97 23.41 13.38
C SER A 71 -5.44 22.11 12.74
N VAL A 72 -4.68 22.21 11.65
CA VAL A 72 -4.09 21.05 10.98
C VAL A 72 -3.06 20.36 11.88
N GLN A 73 -2.24 21.13 12.60
CA GLN A 73 -1.25 20.58 13.52
C GLN A 73 -1.91 19.85 14.70
N ALA A 74 -2.96 20.42 15.29
CA ALA A 74 -3.73 19.76 16.34
C ALA A 74 -4.34 18.43 15.86
N ALA A 75 -4.96 18.42 14.68
CA ALA A 75 -5.51 17.20 14.08
C ALA A 75 -4.42 16.15 13.79
N ARG A 76 -3.24 16.57 13.35
CA ARG A 76 -2.08 15.69 13.12
C ARG A 76 -1.60 15.03 14.42
N GLU A 77 -1.53 15.79 15.49
CA GLU A 77 -1.11 15.30 16.82
C GLU A 77 -2.13 14.31 17.39
N GLU A 78 -3.41 14.63 17.30
CA GLU A 78 -4.50 13.73 17.70
C GLU A 78 -4.47 12.43 16.89
N ALA A 79 -4.39 12.51 15.56
CA ALA A 79 -4.30 11.33 14.70
C ALA A 79 -3.05 10.49 15.01
N ARG A 80 -1.93 11.12 15.36
CA ARG A 80 -0.71 10.42 15.78
C ARG A 80 -0.91 9.70 17.11
N ALA A 81 -1.56 10.33 18.09
CA ALA A 81 -1.86 9.70 19.37
C ALA A 81 -2.80 8.49 19.19
N THR A 82 -3.88 8.66 18.42
CA THR A 82 -4.81 7.58 18.07
C THR A 82 -4.08 6.42 17.38
N LEU A 83 -3.27 6.70 16.36
CA LEU A 83 -2.52 5.65 15.66
C LEU A 83 -1.55 4.92 16.60
N ARG A 84 -0.89 5.62 17.52
CA ARG A 84 0.00 4.97 18.50
C ARG A 84 -0.76 3.99 19.39
N ASN A 85 -1.96 4.35 19.84
CA ASN A 85 -2.81 3.46 20.64
C ASN A 85 -3.28 2.26 19.81
N GLU A 86 -3.69 2.48 18.56
CA GLU A 86 -4.08 1.40 17.64
C GLU A 86 -2.93 0.45 17.29
N LEU A 87 -1.68 0.92 17.30
CA LEU A 87 -0.51 0.07 17.03
C LEU A 87 -0.16 -0.87 18.20
N VAL A 88 -0.65 -0.57 19.40
CA VAL A 88 -0.51 -1.45 20.57
C VAL A 88 -1.60 -2.53 20.58
N ASP A 89 -2.61 -2.40 19.72
CA ASP A 89 -3.70 -3.38 19.61
C ASP A 89 -3.16 -4.77 19.26
N PRO A 90 -3.58 -5.84 19.98
CA PRO A 90 -3.16 -7.21 19.71
C PRO A 90 -3.37 -7.67 18.27
N CYS A 91 -4.35 -7.12 17.55
CA CYS A 91 -4.62 -7.46 16.16
C CYS A 91 -3.45 -7.08 15.24
N VAL A 92 -2.70 -6.01 15.56
CA VAL A 92 -1.50 -5.64 14.77
C VAL A 92 -0.40 -6.68 14.95
N ASN A 93 -0.23 -7.19 16.18
CA ASN A 93 0.73 -8.26 16.44
C ASN A 93 0.28 -9.57 15.80
N ALA A 94 -1.02 -9.90 15.85
CA ALA A 94 -1.58 -11.07 15.18
C ALA A 94 -1.27 -11.04 13.68
N LEU A 95 -1.53 -9.92 12.99
CA LEU A 95 -1.16 -9.72 11.59
C LEU A 95 0.34 -9.99 11.33
N LEU A 96 1.24 -9.51 12.20
CA LEU A 96 2.67 -9.73 12.05
C LEU A 96 3.05 -11.21 12.25
N PHE A 97 2.44 -11.90 13.21
CA PHE A 97 2.66 -13.32 13.44
C PHE A 97 2.09 -14.18 12.31
N ASP A 98 0.90 -13.87 11.80
CA ASP A 98 0.30 -14.57 10.66
C ASP A 98 1.13 -14.38 9.39
N LEU A 99 1.72 -13.19 9.19
CA LEU A 99 2.68 -12.94 8.12
C LEU A 99 3.96 -13.76 8.27
N ALA A 100 4.50 -13.87 9.50
CA ALA A 100 5.66 -14.69 9.76
C ALA A 100 5.35 -16.19 9.56
N ALA A 101 4.21 -16.65 10.05
CA ALA A 101 3.75 -18.02 9.86
C ALA A 101 3.54 -18.35 8.38
N LEU A 102 2.97 -17.43 7.60
CA LEU A 102 2.88 -17.56 6.15
C LEU A 102 4.27 -17.67 5.51
N ALA A 103 5.20 -16.78 5.87
CA ALA A 103 6.55 -16.78 5.32
C ALA A 103 7.33 -18.07 5.62
N GLU A 104 7.20 -18.61 6.83
CA GLU A 104 7.82 -19.87 7.26
C GLU A 104 7.12 -21.10 6.66
N GLY A 105 5.79 -21.03 6.48
CA GLY A 105 5.00 -22.11 5.88
C GLY A 105 5.27 -22.28 4.38
N LEU A 106 5.79 -21.24 3.71
CA LEU A 106 6.17 -21.29 2.31
C LEU A 106 7.47 -22.08 2.13
N ARG A 107 7.32 -23.37 1.84
CA ARG A 107 8.44 -24.22 1.44
C ARG A 107 8.54 -24.31 -0.07
N ILE A 108 9.77 -24.16 -0.57
CA ILE A 108 10.12 -24.49 -1.95
C ILE A 108 10.45 -25.99 -1.97
N PRO A 109 9.63 -26.84 -2.63
CA PRO A 109 9.92 -28.27 -2.72
C PRO A 109 11.26 -28.50 -3.45
N SER A 110 12.07 -29.44 -2.96
CA SER A 110 13.30 -29.84 -3.66
C SER A 110 13.02 -30.59 -4.97
N GLU A 111 11.88 -31.28 -5.03
CA GLU A 111 11.37 -31.96 -6.22
C GLU A 111 9.91 -31.50 -6.47
N PRO A 112 9.65 -30.66 -7.47
CA PRO A 112 8.30 -30.19 -7.77
C PRO A 112 7.46 -31.33 -8.35
N GLN A 113 6.34 -31.66 -7.70
CA GLN A 113 5.34 -32.58 -8.24
C GLN A 113 4.30 -31.80 -9.05
N ASP A 114 3.85 -32.37 -10.17
CA ASP A 114 2.84 -31.75 -11.04
C ASP A 114 1.53 -31.53 -10.26
N GLY A 115 1.09 -30.27 -10.18
CA GLY A 115 -0.16 -29.86 -9.53
C GLY A 115 -0.01 -29.25 -8.13
N ASP A 116 1.18 -29.24 -7.54
CA ASP A 116 1.44 -28.53 -6.27
C ASP A 116 1.63 -27.02 -6.50
N ALA A 117 1.05 -26.18 -5.64
CA ALA A 117 1.33 -24.74 -5.59
C ALA A 117 2.84 -24.46 -5.39
N GLY A 118 3.53 -25.37 -4.70
CA GLY A 118 4.99 -25.38 -4.55
C GLY A 118 5.78 -25.54 -5.86
N ALA A 119 5.22 -26.22 -6.87
CA ALA A 119 5.89 -26.41 -8.16
C ALA A 119 6.08 -25.09 -8.92
N ALA A 120 5.12 -24.17 -8.83
CA ALA A 120 5.24 -22.84 -9.41
C ALA A 120 6.22 -21.94 -8.64
N LEU A 121 6.40 -22.17 -7.33
CA LEU A 121 7.40 -21.49 -6.50
C LEU A 121 8.82 -22.02 -6.74
N ALA A 122 8.97 -23.28 -7.16
CA ALA A 122 10.25 -23.87 -7.54
C ALA A 122 10.75 -23.40 -8.92
N ALA A 123 9.89 -22.81 -9.75
CA ALA A 123 10.29 -22.25 -11.04
C ALA A 123 11.20 -21.02 -10.87
N PRO A 124 12.13 -20.74 -11.83
CA PRO A 124 12.98 -19.56 -11.76
C PRO A 124 12.17 -18.26 -11.63
N ALA A 125 12.55 -17.40 -10.67
CA ALA A 125 11.88 -16.11 -10.45
C ALA A 125 11.86 -15.21 -11.70
N THR A 126 12.83 -15.38 -12.60
CA THR A 126 12.90 -14.67 -13.89
C THR A 126 11.74 -15.04 -14.82
N ALA A 127 11.30 -16.31 -14.83
CA ALA A 127 10.15 -16.75 -15.64
C ALA A 127 8.86 -16.10 -15.14
N PHE A 128 8.66 -16.06 -13.81
CA PHE A 128 7.53 -15.36 -13.20
C PHE A 128 7.56 -13.85 -13.49
N ALA A 129 8.72 -13.20 -13.33
CA ALA A 129 8.90 -11.78 -13.63
C ALA A 129 8.65 -11.45 -15.11
N ALA A 130 9.04 -12.36 -16.02
CA ALA A 130 8.82 -12.24 -17.46
C ALA A 130 7.33 -12.34 -17.87
N GLY A 131 6.43 -12.80 -17.02
CA GLY A 131 4.98 -12.65 -17.27
C GLY A 131 4.49 -11.22 -17.04
N ARG A 132 5.13 -10.49 -16.13
CA ARG A 132 4.59 -9.25 -15.55
C ARG A 132 5.07 -7.98 -16.24
N TRP A 133 6.31 -7.97 -16.75
CA TRP A 133 6.83 -6.83 -17.54
C TRP A 133 5.98 -6.54 -18.79
N LYS A 134 5.37 -7.57 -19.42
CA LYS A 134 4.44 -7.40 -20.54
C LYS A 134 3.22 -6.53 -20.18
N SER A 135 2.76 -6.58 -18.93
CA SER A 135 1.70 -5.70 -18.42
C SER A 135 2.17 -4.27 -18.18
N ALA A 136 3.44 -4.08 -17.83
CA ALA A 136 4.04 -2.76 -17.62
C ALA A 136 4.41 -2.05 -18.94
N GLY A 137 4.66 -2.81 -20.01
CA GLY A 137 5.00 -2.30 -21.35
C GLY A 137 3.80 -2.04 -22.26
N ARG A 138 2.55 -2.25 -21.82
CA ARG A 138 1.37 -1.93 -22.64
C ARG A 138 1.33 -0.41 -22.88
N PRO A 139 1.32 0.05 -24.15
CA PRO A 139 1.25 1.47 -24.46
C PRO A 139 -0.01 2.10 -23.86
N TRP A 140 0.16 3.25 -23.23
CA TRP A 140 -0.93 4.06 -22.70
C TRP A 140 -1.71 4.70 -23.87
N HIS A 141 -2.67 3.99 -24.45
CA HIS A 141 -3.60 4.56 -25.42
C HIS A 141 -4.89 4.99 -24.72
N GLY A 142 -4.99 6.28 -24.37
CA GLY A 142 -6.24 6.85 -23.87
C GLY A 142 -6.08 8.02 -22.90
N TRP A 143 -5.50 9.14 -23.36
CA TRP A 143 -5.47 10.39 -22.59
C TRP A 143 -6.35 11.51 -23.17
N ALA A 144 -6.96 11.32 -24.35
CA ALA A 144 -7.68 12.41 -25.00
C ALA A 144 -8.97 12.85 -24.27
N HIS A 145 -9.64 11.96 -23.51
CA HIS A 145 -10.91 12.28 -22.83
C HIS A 145 -11.09 11.57 -21.47
N ALA A 146 -10.02 11.39 -20.68
CA ALA A 146 -10.14 10.71 -19.40
C ALA A 146 -10.84 11.61 -18.36
N SER A 147 -12.14 11.40 -18.20
CA SER A 147 -12.92 11.84 -17.04
C SER A 147 -12.28 11.34 -15.73
N THR A 148 -12.54 12.07 -14.65
CA THR A 148 -11.90 11.96 -13.33
C THR A 148 -11.83 10.54 -12.76
N THR A 149 -12.72 9.65 -13.22
CA THR A 149 -12.85 8.24 -12.83
C THR A 149 -11.72 7.33 -13.34
N CYS A 150 -11.10 7.63 -14.48
CA CYS A 150 -9.99 6.82 -15.02
C CYS A 150 -8.64 7.09 -14.33
N ARG A 151 -8.49 8.27 -13.71
CA ARG A 151 -7.24 8.71 -13.07
C ARG A 151 -6.82 7.83 -11.89
N TRP A 152 -7.77 7.20 -11.20
CA TRP A 152 -7.52 6.48 -9.94
C TRP A 152 -7.26 4.98 -10.08
N ARG A 153 -7.55 4.36 -11.24
CA ARG A 153 -7.41 2.89 -11.40
C ARG A 153 -5.95 2.41 -11.48
N ASN A 154 -5.02 3.28 -11.89
CA ASN A 154 -3.68 2.87 -12.32
C ASN A 154 -2.51 3.59 -11.61
N GLY A 155 -2.69 4.10 -10.39
CA GLY A 155 -1.65 4.83 -9.62
C GLY A 155 -0.39 4.03 -9.22
N THR A 156 -0.14 2.86 -9.83
CA THR A 156 1.01 1.97 -9.57
C THR A 156 2.04 1.92 -10.69
N THR A 157 1.83 2.59 -11.83
CA THR A 157 2.78 2.58 -12.95
C THR A 157 3.67 3.82 -12.91
N CYS A 158 4.94 3.59 -12.59
CA CYS A 158 5.99 4.60 -12.47
C CYS A 158 6.23 5.30 -13.82
N ALA A 159 6.23 6.64 -13.82
CA ALA A 159 6.65 7.44 -14.95
C ALA A 159 8.16 7.28 -15.14
N ARG A 160 8.60 6.93 -16.36
CA ARG A 160 10.02 6.96 -16.76
C ARG A 160 10.51 8.41 -16.76
N ARG A 161 11.69 8.64 -16.16
CA ARG A 161 12.58 9.74 -16.54
C ARG A 161 13.25 9.42 -17.88
#